data_AF-A0A2I0KQ02-F1
#
_entry.id   AF-A0A2I0KQ02-F1
#
_cell.length_a   1.000
_cell.length_b   1.000
_cell.length_c   1.000
_cell.angle_alpha   90.00
_cell.angle_beta   90.00
_cell.angle_gamma   90.00
#
_symmetry.space_group_name_H-M   'P 1'
#
loop_
_entity.id
_entity.type
_entity.pdbx_description
1 polymer ?
#
loop_
_entity_poly.entity_id
_entity_poly.type
_entity_poly.pdbx_seq_one_letter_code
_entity_poly.pdbx_strand_id
1 'polypeptide(L)'
;MGILMGVKLVRGAYMTTEAKLAHSLGYESPIHNSLQETHDCFNNCASFMLEKIAGGSGAVVLATHNVESGQLAAMKARDMGMSSGNHRLEFAQLYGMADSFSFGLKNAGFRVSKYMPFGPVDQVMPYLLRRAEENRGLLSASTLDRQLMRKELWRRLRTAIL
;
A
#
# COMPACT_ATOMS: atom_id res chain seq x y z
N MET A 1 23.99 20.73 10.40
CA MET A 1 22.57 20.42 10.65
C MET A 1 21.95 20.00 9.33
N GLY A 2 21.36 18.81 9.26
CA GLY A 2 20.74 18.28 8.03
C GLY A 2 19.22 18.15 8.19
N ILE A 3 18.47 18.35 7.11
CA ILE A 3 17.02 18.12 7.07
C ILE A 3 16.78 16.61 6.94
N LEU A 4 15.94 16.05 7.81
CA LEU A 4 15.50 14.66 7.71
C LEU A 4 14.51 14.51 6.55
N MET A 5 14.90 13.75 5.54
CA MET A 5 14.05 13.45 4.37
C MET A 5 13.09 12.30 4.69
N GLY A 6 11.80 12.48 4.38
CA GLY A 6 10.77 11.46 4.42
C GLY A 6 10.39 11.01 3.01
N VAL A 7 10.30 9.70 2.77
CA VAL A 7 9.92 9.14 1.46
C VAL A 7 8.65 8.33 1.59
N LYS A 8 7.63 8.62 0.77
CA LYS A 8 6.48 7.74 0.59
C LYS A 8 6.70 6.87 -0.64
N LEU A 9 6.98 5.60 -0.41
CA LEU A 9 7.18 4.61 -1.48
C LEU A 9 5.82 4.03 -1.91
N VAL A 10 5.52 4.11 -3.21
CA VAL A 10 4.33 3.56 -3.87
C VAL A 10 4.76 2.83 -5.15
N ARG A 11 3.90 1.95 -5.68
CA ARG A 11 4.11 1.37 -7.02
C ARG A 11 3.82 2.37 -8.16
N GLY A 12 2.85 3.26 -7.95
CA GLY A 12 2.36 4.22 -8.94
C GLY A 12 0.86 4.02 -9.24
N ALA A 13 0.22 5.06 -9.79
CA ALA A 13 -1.24 5.10 -9.99
C ALA A 13 -1.66 5.50 -11.42
N TYR A 14 -0.71 5.54 -12.35
CA TYR A 14 -0.89 6.11 -13.69
C TYR A 14 -0.38 5.20 -14.81
N MET A 15 -0.19 3.91 -14.56
CA MET A 15 0.45 2.96 -15.50
C MET A 15 -0.19 3.00 -16.90
N THR A 16 -1.52 2.97 -16.98
CA THR A 16 -2.25 3.03 -18.25
C THR A 16 -2.07 4.36 -18.97
N THR A 17 -2.10 5.47 -18.24
CA THR A 17 -1.99 6.82 -18.82
C THR A 17 -0.57 7.08 -19.30
N GLU A 18 0.44 6.71 -18.52
CA GLU A 18 1.86 6.86 -18.88
C GLU A 18 2.21 6.01 -20.11
N ALA A 19 1.76 4.76 -20.18
CA ALA A 19 1.99 3.90 -21.34
C ALA A 19 1.35 4.48 -22.62
N LYS A 20 0.11 4.97 -22.52
CA LYS A 20 -0.58 5.63 -23.64
C LYS A 20 0.13 6.91 -24.08
N LEU A 21 0.60 7.70 -23.11
CA LEU A 21 1.32 8.95 -23.39
C LEU A 21 2.63 8.65 -24.13
N ALA A 22 3.47 7.76 -23.61
CA ALA A 22 4.72 7.35 -24.24
C ALA A 22 4.50 6.87 -25.69
N HIS A 23 3.52 5.99 -25.90
CA HIS A 23 3.15 5.51 -27.24
C HIS A 23 2.73 6.66 -28.17
N SER A 24 1.88 7.58 -27.70
CA SER A 24 1.42 8.71 -28.53
C SER A 24 2.54 9.68 -28.94
N LEU A 25 3.59 9.74 -28.13
CA LEU A 25 4.79 10.54 -28.41
C LEU A 25 5.89 9.78 -29.16
N GLY A 26 5.70 8.48 -29.42
CA GLY A 26 6.70 7.63 -30.07
C GLY A 26 7.91 7.30 -29.18
N TYR A 27 7.79 7.43 -27.86
CA TYR A 27 8.83 7.07 -26.89
C TYR A 27 8.58 5.68 -26.29
N GLU A 28 9.66 5.07 -25.80
CA GLU A 28 9.56 3.88 -24.95
C GLU A 28 8.85 4.25 -23.63
N SER A 29 8.06 3.31 -23.11
CA SER A 29 7.33 3.50 -21.87
C SER A 29 8.29 3.62 -20.68
N PRO A 30 8.13 4.62 -19.78
CA PRO A 30 9.00 4.78 -18.63
C PRO A 30 8.67 3.84 -17.46
N ILE A 31 7.63 3.01 -17.60
CA ILE A 31 7.17 2.08 -16.57
C ILE A 31 7.70 0.67 -16.86
N HIS A 32 7.82 -0.16 -15.83
CA HIS A 32 8.23 -1.55 -15.98
C HIS A 32 7.32 -2.33 -16.94
N ASN A 33 7.88 -3.32 -17.62
CA ASN A 33 7.18 -4.09 -18.65
C ASN A 33 6.17 -5.09 -18.07
N SER A 34 6.34 -5.47 -16.81
CA SER A 34 5.45 -6.40 -16.12
C SER A 34 5.06 -5.95 -14.71
N LEU A 35 3.93 -6.48 -14.25
CA LEU A 35 3.49 -6.29 -12.85
C LEU A 35 4.50 -6.86 -11.86
N GLN A 36 5.12 -8.00 -12.21
CA GLN A 36 6.13 -8.66 -11.39
C GLN A 36 7.37 -7.77 -11.24
N GLU A 37 7.89 -7.21 -12.33
CA GLU A 37 9.00 -6.26 -12.26
C GLU A 37 8.67 -5.05 -11.37
N THR A 38 7.44 -4.54 -11.42
CA THR A 38 6.99 -3.47 -10.52
C THR A 38 6.95 -3.93 -9.05
N HIS A 39 6.56 -5.19 -8.79
CA HIS A 39 6.58 -5.78 -7.45
C HIS A 39 8.01 -5.93 -6.93
N ASP A 40 8.91 -6.44 -7.76
CA ASP A 40 10.33 -6.63 -7.42
C ASP A 40 11.01 -5.29 -7.17
N CYS A 41 10.76 -4.30 -8.02
CA CYS A 41 11.25 -2.93 -7.84
C CYS A 41 10.78 -2.35 -6.50
N PHE A 42 9.47 -2.44 -6.20
CA PHE A 42 8.93 -1.96 -4.92
C PHE A 42 9.59 -2.66 -3.72
N ASN A 43 9.72 -4.00 -3.78
CA ASN A 43 10.32 -4.78 -2.70
C ASN A 43 11.79 -4.41 -2.49
N ASN A 44 12.56 -4.24 -3.57
CA ASN A 44 13.96 -3.81 -3.52
C ASN A 44 14.10 -2.39 -2.95
N CYS A 45 13.26 -1.45 -3.38
CA CYS A 45 13.25 -0.10 -2.84
C CYS A 45 12.84 -0.07 -1.36
N ALA A 46 11.82 -0.84 -0.97
CA ALA A 46 11.41 -0.93 0.44
C ALA A 46 12.54 -1.50 1.30
N SER A 47 13.17 -2.57 0.81
CA SER A 47 14.33 -3.22 1.42
C SER A 47 15.48 -2.23 1.65
N PHE A 48 15.83 -1.45 0.62
CA PHE A 48 16.86 -0.41 0.69
C PHE A 48 16.49 0.71 1.67
N MET A 49 15.25 1.21 1.62
CA MET A 49 14.81 2.28 2.50
C MET A 49 14.83 1.86 3.96
N LEU A 50 14.41 0.63 4.27
CA LEU A 50 14.48 0.07 5.63
C LEU A 50 15.91 0.05 6.17
N GLU A 51 16.89 -0.37 5.36
CA GLU A 51 18.31 -0.33 5.74
C GLU A 51 18.80 1.09 6.03
N LYS A 52 18.40 2.07 5.20
CA LYS A 52 18.79 3.48 5.39
C LYS A 52 18.23 4.07 6.67
N ILE A 53 16.95 3.81 6.97
CA ILE A 53 16.32 4.37 8.17
C ILE A 53 16.74 3.61 9.44
N ALA A 54 17.13 2.33 9.34
CA ALA A 54 17.77 1.59 10.42
C ALA A 54 19.12 2.21 10.82
N GLY A 55 19.89 2.68 9.84
CA GLY A 55 21.12 3.45 10.04
C GLY A 55 20.92 4.89 10.56
N GLY A 56 19.70 5.28 10.92
CA GLY A 56 19.41 6.60 11.50
C GLY A 56 19.19 7.73 10.48
N SER A 57 19.09 7.42 9.19
CA SER A 57 18.89 8.41 8.12
C SER A 57 17.47 8.39 7.55
N GLY A 58 16.75 9.50 7.68
CA GLY A 58 15.42 9.69 7.08
C GLY A 58 14.27 8.96 7.76
N ALA A 59 13.14 8.92 7.05
CA ALA A 59 11.92 8.19 7.37
C ALA A 59 11.25 7.65 6.09
N VAL A 60 10.48 6.58 6.19
CA VAL A 60 9.77 5.96 5.07
C VAL A 60 8.32 5.64 5.42
N VAL A 61 7.44 5.93 4.47
CA VAL A 61 6.07 5.41 4.41
C VAL A 61 5.99 4.37 3.31
N LEU A 62 5.74 3.11 3.67
CA LEU A 62 5.55 2.02 2.70
C LEU A 62 4.07 1.88 2.37
N ALA A 63 3.66 2.42 1.22
CA ALA A 63 2.26 2.44 0.80
C ALA A 63 1.94 1.27 -0.15
N THR A 64 1.29 0.23 0.37
CA THR A 64 0.94 -1.00 -0.36
C THR A 64 -0.30 -1.69 0.20
N HIS A 65 -1.15 -2.20 -0.70
CA HIS A 65 -2.22 -3.16 -0.39
C HIS A 65 -1.84 -4.60 -0.68
N ASN A 66 -0.73 -4.82 -1.39
CA ASN A 66 -0.19 -6.16 -1.61
C ASN A 66 0.33 -6.70 -0.27
N VAL A 67 -0.31 -7.77 0.20
CA VAL A 67 -0.04 -8.41 1.49
C VAL A 67 1.37 -9.01 1.52
N GLU A 68 1.82 -9.63 0.43
CA GLU A 68 3.13 -10.26 0.31
C GLU A 68 4.26 -9.24 0.47
N SER A 69 4.24 -8.16 -0.33
CA SER A 69 5.22 -7.06 -0.19
C SER A 69 5.19 -6.44 1.20
N GLY A 70 3.99 -6.29 1.77
CA GLY A 70 3.81 -5.75 3.09
C GLY A 70 4.37 -6.66 4.20
N GLN A 71 4.16 -7.96 4.10
CA GLN A 71 4.73 -8.97 5.00
C GLN A 71 6.25 -9.03 4.87
N LEU A 72 6.79 -9.01 3.66
CA LEU A 72 8.24 -8.99 3.42
C LEU A 72 8.89 -7.79 4.11
N ALA A 73 8.33 -6.59 3.92
CA ALA A 73 8.81 -5.37 4.57
C ALA A 73 8.66 -5.41 6.09
N ALA A 74 7.55 -5.95 6.61
CA ALA A 74 7.31 -6.08 8.05
C ALA A 74 8.26 -7.08 8.71
N MET A 75 8.54 -8.21 8.07
CA MET A 75 9.54 -9.19 8.54
C MET A 75 10.93 -8.54 8.60
N LYS A 76 11.37 -7.90 7.50
CA LYS A 76 12.65 -7.21 7.46
C LYS A 76 12.77 -6.12 8.53
N ALA A 77 11.72 -5.31 8.72
CA ALA A 77 11.71 -4.28 9.75
C ALA A 77 11.80 -4.87 11.17
N ARG A 78 11.18 -6.03 11.42
CA ARG A 78 11.31 -6.76 12.70
C ARG A 78 12.72 -7.27 12.93
N ASP A 79 13.33 -7.86 11.91
CA ASP A 79 14.71 -8.37 12.00
C ASP A 79 15.71 -7.25 12.29
N MET A 80 15.39 -6.03 11.88
CA MET A 80 16.16 -4.81 12.18
C MET A 80 15.78 -4.13 13.50
N GLY A 81 14.89 -4.70 14.31
CA GLY A 81 14.47 -4.14 15.59
C GLY A 81 13.58 -2.90 15.49
N MET A 82 12.89 -2.68 14.35
CA MET A 82 12.13 -1.46 14.06
C MET A 82 10.60 -1.60 14.25
N SER A 83 10.14 -2.67 14.88
CA SER A 83 8.71 -2.99 14.99
C SER A 83 7.93 -2.09 15.96
N SER A 84 8.50 -1.74 17.11
CA SER A 84 7.78 -1.09 18.21
C SER A 84 8.18 0.38 18.34
N GLY A 85 7.27 1.30 18.01
CA GLY A 85 7.44 2.74 18.30
C GLY A 85 8.45 3.48 17.41
N ASN A 86 8.98 2.85 16.36
CA ASN A 86 9.85 3.55 15.42
C ASN A 86 9.06 4.59 14.62
N HIS A 87 9.27 5.87 14.91
CA HIS A 87 8.62 7.00 14.24
C HIS A 87 9.11 7.21 12.78
N ARG A 88 10.12 6.46 12.33
CA ARG A 88 10.68 6.56 10.98
C ARG A 88 10.07 5.57 10.00
N LEU A 89 9.29 4.59 10.47
CA LEU A 89 8.62 3.61 9.61
C LEU A 89 7.10 3.69 9.80
N GLU A 90 6.39 3.86 8.69
CA GLU A 90 4.94 3.78 8.69
C GLU A 90 4.45 2.99 7.47
N PHE A 91 3.44 2.15 7.65
CA PHE A 91 2.73 1.52 6.56
C PHE A 91 1.52 2.35 6.18
N ALA A 92 1.17 2.39 4.90
CA ALA A 92 -0.01 3.11 4.46
C ALA A 92 -0.85 2.32 3.46
N GLN A 93 -2.16 2.47 3.57
CA GLN A 93 -3.14 1.93 2.64
C GLN A 93 -4.16 3.00 2.30
N LEU A 94 -4.78 2.92 1.12
CA LEU A 94 -6.01 3.68 0.85
C LEU A 94 -7.14 3.22 1.78
N TYR A 95 -7.98 4.16 2.19
CA TYR A 95 -9.18 3.87 2.98
C TYR A 95 -10.14 2.98 2.19
N GLY A 96 -10.72 1.97 2.86
CA GLY A 96 -11.61 0.97 2.25
C GLY A 96 -10.90 -0.16 1.50
N MET A 97 -9.58 -0.29 1.64
CA MET A 97 -8.78 -1.32 0.98
C MET A 97 -7.77 -1.96 1.94
N ALA A 98 -7.69 -3.30 1.90
CA ALA A 98 -6.75 -4.11 2.69
C ALA A 98 -6.85 -3.86 4.20
N ASP A 99 -8.07 -3.85 4.74
CA ASP A 99 -8.32 -3.51 6.15
C ASP A 99 -7.80 -4.59 7.09
N SER A 100 -8.00 -5.87 6.78
CA SER A 100 -7.46 -6.97 7.59
C SER A 100 -5.93 -6.92 7.64
N PHE A 101 -5.30 -6.53 6.54
CA PHE A 101 -3.85 -6.34 6.49
C PHE A 101 -3.40 -5.15 7.35
N SER A 102 -4.09 -4.01 7.27
CA SER A 102 -3.82 -2.85 8.13
C SER A 102 -3.94 -3.21 9.62
N PHE A 103 -4.99 -3.94 10.01
CA PHE A 103 -5.15 -4.43 11.39
C PHE A 103 -4.04 -5.39 11.79
N GLY A 104 -3.65 -6.31 10.90
CA GLY A 104 -2.53 -7.23 11.12
C GLY A 104 -1.22 -6.49 11.40
N LEU A 105 -0.89 -5.48 10.59
CA LEU A 105 0.29 -4.63 10.79
C LEU A 105 0.22 -3.86 12.12
N LYS A 106 -0.95 -3.32 12.46
CA LYS A 106 -1.12 -2.57 13.70
C LYS A 106 -0.94 -3.47 14.94
N ASN A 107 -1.55 -4.66 14.92
CA ASN A 107 -1.38 -5.68 15.96
C ASN A 107 0.06 -6.18 16.05
N ALA A 108 0.79 -6.15 14.94
CA ALA A 108 2.20 -6.48 14.85
C ALA A 108 3.15 -5.41 15.44
N GLY A 109 2.62 -4.27 15.92
CA GLY A 109 3.38 -3.19 16.56
C GLY A 109 3.62 -1.96 15.65
N PHE A 110 3.33 -2.08 14.36
CA PHE A 110 3.66 -1.05 13.39
C PHE A 110 2.70 0.15 13.40
N ARG A 111 3.20 1.29 12.95
CA ARG A 111 2.37 2.44 12.60
C ARG A 111 1.70 2.19 11.26
N VAL A 112 0.41 2.50 11.18
CA VAL A 112 -0.40 2.29 9.99
C VAL A 112 -1.29 3.50 9.77
N SER A 113 -1.31 4.03 8.56
CA SER A 113 -2.17 5.15 8.14
C SER A 113 -3.09 4.76 7.00
N LYS A 114 -4.32 5.30 7.02
CA LYS A 114 -5.27 5.21 5.92
C LYS A 114 -5.32 6.53 5.17
N TYR A 115 -4.97 6.50 3.89
CA TYR A 115 -5.13 7.64 3.00
C TYR A 115 -6.60 7.77 2.62
N MET A 116 -7.23 8.86 3.08
CA MET A 116 -8.63 9.14 2.87
C MET A 116 -8.79 10.37 1.97
N PRO A 117 -9.29 10.24 0.74
CA PRO A 117 -9.73 11.39 -0.04
C PRO A 117 -10.95 12.03 0.64
N PHE A 118 -11.01 13.35 0.66
CA PHE A 118 -12.11 14.10 1.26
C PHE A 118 -12.41 15.34 0.42
N GLY A 119 -13.68 15.57 0.09
CA GLY A 119 -14.14 16.72 -0.67
C GLY A 119 -15.43 16.46 -1.45
N PRO A 120 -15.96 17.49 -2.14
CA PRO A 120 -17.09 17.36 -3.06
C PRO A 120 -16.85 16.31 -4.14
N VAL A 121 -17.92 15.65 -4.60
CA VAL A 121 -17.85 14.50 -5.53
C VAL A 121 -17.11 14.87 -6.80
N ASP A 122 -17.46 16.01 -7.41
CA ASP A 122 -16.85 16.56 -8.62
C ASP A 122 -15.33 16.74 -8.50
N GLN A 123 -14.83 17.14 -7.32
CA GLN A 123 -13.40 17.31 -7.07
C GLN A 123 -12.67 15.98 -6.89
N VAL A 124 -13.35 14.95 -6.36
CA VAL A 124 -12.74 13.63 -6.12
C VAL A 124 -12.93 12.65 -7.28
N MET A 125 -13.72 12.99 -8.30
CA MET A 125 -13.95 12.14 -9.48
C MET A 125 -12.65 11.59 -10.11
N PRO A 126 -11.58 12.38 -10.34
CA PRO A 126 -10.34 11.86 -10.89
C PRO A 126 -9.67 10.78 -10.01
N TYR A 127 -9.80 10.90 -8.68
CA TYR A 127 -9.31 9.87 -7.77
C TYR A 127 -10.13 8.59 -7.89
N LEU A 128 -11.45 8.70 -7.94
CA LEU A 128 -12.36 7.55 -8.07
C LEU A 128 -12.12 6.78 -9.36
N LEU A 129 -11.87 7.47 -10.48
CA LEU A 129 -11.52 6.83 -11.75
C LEU A 129 -10.24 6.00 -11.64
N ARG A 130 -9.18 6.53 -11.03
CA ARG A 130 -7.94 5.77 -10.80
C ARG A 130 -8.16 4.55 -9.91
N ARG A 131 -9.05 4.63 -8.92
CA ARG A 131 -9.42 3.48 -8.09
C ARG A 131 -10.20 2.43 -8.86
N ALA A 132 -11.11 2.86 -9.74
CA ALA A 132 -11.83 1.94 -10.61
C ALA A 132 -10.87 1.20 -11.55
N GLU A 133 -9.88 1.90 -12.12
CA GLU A 133 -8.86 1.30 -12.97
C GLU A 133 -7.95 0.32 -12.20
N GLU A 134 -7.46 0.70 -11.03
CA GLU A 134 -6.63 -0.17 -10.19
C GLU A 134 -7.39 -1.44 -9.76
N ASN A 135 -8.65 -1.30 -9.33
CA ASN A 135 -9.47 -2.41 -8.85
C ASN A 135 -9.94 -3.34 -9.96
N ARG A 136 -9.89 -2.92 -11.24
CA ARG A 136 -10.13 -3.83 -12.37
C ARG A 136 -9.11 -4.98 -12.41
N GLY A 137 -7.87 -4.73 -11.99
CA GLY A 137 -6.81 -5.75 -11.91
C GLY A 137 -6.66 -6.43 -10.54
N LEU A 138 -7.07 -5.77 -9.45
CA LEU A 138 -6.80 -6.17 -8.06
C LEU A 138 -7.97 -6.89 -7.35
N LEU A 139 -8.65 -7.81 -8.04
CA LEU A 139 -9.66 -8.65 -7.37
C LEU A 139 -9.06 -9.53 -6.25
N SER A 140 -7.74 -9.74 -6.17
CA SER A 140 -7.09 -10.61 -5.19
C SER A 140 -7.05 -10.04 -3.76
N ALA A 141 -6.66 -8.77 -3.56
CA ALA A 141 -6.56 -8.18 -2.21
C ALA A 141 -7.92 -8.04 -1.51
N SER A 142 -9.00 -7.89 -2.29
CA SER A 142 -10.37 -7.79 -1.76
C SER A 142 -10.96 -9.14 -1.29
N THR A 143 -10.39 -10.27 -1.69
CA THR A 143 -10.99 -11.60 -1.41
C THR A 143 -10.98 -11.95 0.07
N LEU A 144 -9.85 -11.73 0.74
CA LEU A 144 -9.71 -12.03 2.16
C LEU A 144 -10.62 -11.14 3.01
N ASP A 145 -10.59 -9.82 2.78
CA ASP A 145 -11.46 -8.87 3.49
C ASP A 145 -12.94 -9.22 3.28
N ARG A 146 -13.33 -9.55 2.04
CA ARG A 146 -14.71 -9.96 1.74
C ARG A 146 -15.10 -11.25 2.43
N GLN A 147 -14.20 -12.23 2.50
CA GLN A 147 -14.44 -13.49 3.23
C GLN A 147 -14.61 -13.26 4.72
N LEU A 148 -13.75 -12.43 5.33
CA LEU A 148 -13.82 -12.10 6.75
C LEU A 148 -15.08 -11.30 7.08
N MET A 149 -15.43 -10.32 6.26
CA MET A 149 -16.69 -9.57 6.40
C MET A 149 -17.91 -10.46 6.27
N ARG A 150 -17.91 -11.41 5.31
CA ARG A 150 -18.99 -12.39 5.17
C ARG A 150 -19.09 -13.26 6.43
N LYS A 151 -17.98 -13.79 6.95
CA LYS A 151 -17.96 -14.58 8.19
C LYS A 151 -18.52 -13.79 9.37
N GLU A 152 -18.12 -12.54 9.53
CA GLU A 152 -18.59 -11.67 10.60
C GLU A 152 -20.08 -11.34 10.47
N LEU A 153 -20.56 -11.08 9.24
CA LEU A 153 -21.99 -10.87 8.98
C LEU A 153 -22.82 -12.10 9.38
N TRP A 154 -22.39 -13.30 8.97
CA TRP A 154 -23.04 -14.56 9.34
C TRP A 154 -23.06 -14.79 10.85
N ARG A 155 -21.95 -14.48 11.54
CA ARG A 155 -21.87 -14.57 13.00
C ARG A 155 -22.92 -13.68 13.66
N ARG A 156 -23.01 -12.41 13.26
CA ARG A 156 -23.99 -11.45 13.80
C ARG A 156 -25.43 -11.87 13.52
N LEU A 157 -25.73 -12.36 12.33
CA LEU A 157 -27.06 -12.87 11.99
C LEU A 157 -27.46 -14.04 12.89
N ARG A 158 -26.54 -14.99 13.14
CA ARG A 158 -26.81 -16.12 14.05
C ARG A 158 -27.08 -15.66 15.48
N THR A 159 -26.32 -14.68 15.98
CA THR A 159 -26.51 -14.12 17.33
C THR A 159 -27.78 -13.26 17.45
N ALA A 160 -28.34 -12.78 16.35
CA ALA A 160 -29.58 -11.99 16.38
C ALA A 160 -30.85 -12.83 16.19
N ILE A 161 -30.72 -14.03 15.62
CA ILE A 161 -31.84 -14.96 15.34
C ILE A 161 -31.97 -16.02 16.46
N LEU A 162 -30.89 -16.33 17.17
CA LEU A 162 -30.87 -17.12 18.40
C LEU A 162 -30.89 -16.21 19.63
#